data_AF-A0AAW2SK96-F1
#
_entry.id   AF-A0AAW2SK96-F1
#
_cell.length_a   1.000
_cell.length_b   1.000
_cell.length_c   1.000
_cell.angle_alpha   90.00
_cell.angle_beta   90.00
_cell.angle_gamma   90.00
#
_symmetry.space_group_name_H-M   'P 1'
#
loop_
_entity.id
_entity.type
_entity.pdbx_description
1 polymer ?
#
loop_
_entity_poly.entity_id
_entity_poly.type
_entity_poly.pdbx_seq_one_letter_code
_entity_poly.pdbx_strand_id
1 'polypeptide(L)' 'MEDKLPANCRAPAIAEYDGTTNPQEHLSHFENAALLHKYIDGIKCHVFVTTHAKAAQQWFN' A
#
# COMPACT_ATOMS: atom_id res chain seq x y z
N MET A 1 13.22 9.20 -10.39
CA MET A 1 12.11 10.18 -10.32
C MET A 1 11.18 9.66 -9.24
N GLU A 2 11.30 10.19 -8.02
CA GLU A 2 10.26 9.95 -7.01
C GLU A 2 9.00 10.68 -7.47
N ASP A 3 8.03 9.93 -8.01
CA ASP A 3 6.68 10.45 -8.22
C ASP A 3 6.08 10.69 -6.84
N LYS A 4 6.08 11.95 -6.40
CA LYS A 4 5.61 12.30 -5.07
C LYS A 4 4.11 12.03 -5.03
N LEU A 5 3.71 11.13 -4.13
CA LEU A 5 2.30 10.84 -3.86
C LEU A 5 1.56 12.18 -3.64
N PRO A 6 0.47 12.45 -4.38
CA PRO A 6 -0.23 13.72 -4.25
C PRO A 6 -0.76 13.88 -2.81
N ALA A 7 -0.69 15.09 -2.27
CA ALA A 7 -0.91 15.36 -0.85
C ALA A 7 -2.31 14.98 -0.32
N ASN A 8 -3.27 14.73 -1.22
CA ASN A 8 -4.63 14.29 -0.91
C ASN A 8 -4.83 12.76 -0.99
N CYS A 9 -3.80 11.98 -1.36
CA CYS A 9 -3.86 10.54 -1.29
C CYS A 9 -3.93 10.09 0.16
N ARG A 10 -5.05 9.45 0.52
CA ARG A 10 -5.24 8.85 1.84
C ARG A 10 -4.67 7.45 1.83
N ALA A 11 -4.09 7.02 2.94
CA ALA A 11 -3.75 5.61 3.13
C ALA A 11 -5.05 4.78 3.20
N PRO A 12 -5.09 3.58 2.62
CA PRO A 12 -6.22 2.68 2.75
C PRO A 12 -6.31 2.18 4.20
N ALA A 13 -7.53 2.04 4.71
CA ALA A 13 -7.79 1.53 6.05
C ALA A 13 -7.74 -0.01 6.09
N ILE A 14 -6.56 -0.58 5.83
CA ILE A 14 -6.29 -2.02 5.93
C ILE A 14 -5.22 -2.29 7.01
N ALA A 15 -5.13 -3.53 7.47
CA ALA A 15 -4.09 -3.93 8.41
C ALA A 15 -2.70 -3.78 7.78
N GLU A 16 -1.72 -3.35 8.58
CA GLU A 16 -0.33 -3.27 8.14
C GLU A 16 0.24 -4.68 7.92
N TYR A 17 1.02 -4.82 6.85
CA TYR A 17 1.78 -6.04 6.57
C TYR A 17 3.13 -5.99 7.28
N ASP A 18 3.30 -6.86 8.27
CA ASP A 18 4.52 -6.98 9.07
C ASP A 18 5.49 -8.05 8.56
N GLY A 19 5.13 -8.77 7.49
CA GLY A 19 5.92 -9.89 6.97
C GLY A 19 5.60 -11.25 7.59
N THR A 20 4.66 -11.32 8.54
CA THR A 20 4.26 -12.57 9.21
C THR A 20 2.88 -13.06 8.79
N THR A 21 2.03 -12.15 8.33
CA THR A 21 0.69 -12.47 7.81
C THR A 21 0.76 -13.04 6.38
N ASN A 22 -0.34 -13.60 5.89
CA ASN A 22 -0.37 -14.17 4.53
C ASN A 22 -0.25 -13.05 3.47
N PRO A 23 0.80 -13.02 2.64
CA PRO A 23 0.99 -11.98 1.63
C PRO A 23 -0.12 -11.94 0.58
N GLN A 24 -0.76 -13.08 0.27
CA GLN A 24 -1.84 -13.14 -0.71
C GLN A 24 -3.13 -12.48 -0.19
N GLU A 25 -3.42 -12.67 1.10
CA GLU A 25 -4.57 -12.03 1.77
C GLU A 25 -4.33 -10.52 1.85
N HIS A 26 -3.12 -10.11 2.22
CA HIS A 26 -2.73 -8.69 2.24
C HIS A 26 -2.89 -8.03 0.88
N LEU A 27 -2.42 -8.69 -0.19
CA LEU A 27 -2.57 -8.19 -1.55
C LEU A 27 -4.05 -8.05 -1.93
N SER A 28 -4.87 -9.05 -1.60
CA SER A 28 -6.31 -9.02 -1.88
C SER A 28 -7.03 -7.88 -1.14
N HIS A 29 -6.67 -7.63 0.12
CA HIS A 29 -7.18 -6.49 0.89
C HIS A 29 -6.75 -5.16 0.28
N PHE A 30 -5.49 -5.06 -0.15
CA PHE A 30 -4.98 -3.88 -0.81
C PHE A 30 -5.69 -3.61 -2.14
N GLU A 31 -5.89 -4.62 -2.99
CA GLU A 31 -6.60 -4.48 -4.27
C GLU A 31 -8.04 -3.99 -4.08
N ASN A 32 -8.74 -4.55 -3.09
CA ASN A 32 -10.09 -4.11 -2.73
C ASN A 32 -10.11 -2.65 -2.28
N ALA A 33 -9.15 -2.23 -1.46
CA ALA A 33 -9.03 -0.84 -1.03
C ALA A 33 -8.65 0.08 -2.19
N ALA A 34 -7.74 -0.34 -3.07
CA ALA A 34 -7.34 0.41 -4.24
C ALA A 34 -8.49 0.63 -5.22
N LEU A 35 -9.37 -0.37 -5.38
CA LEU A 35 -10.59 -0.27 -6.16
C LEU A 35 -11.57 0.74 -5.54
N LEU A 36 -11.80 0.65 -4.23
CA LEU A 36 -12.71 1.56 -3.51
C LEU A 36 -12.26 3.02 -3.61
N HIS A 37 -10.96 3.25 -3.45
CA HIS A 37 -10.36 4.59 -3.52
C HIS A 37 -10.03 5.04 -4.94
N LYS A 38 -10.26 4.20 -5.95
CA LYS A 38 -9.97 4.46 -7.37
C LYS A 38 -8.52 4.91 -7.61
N TYR A 39 -7.57 4.24 -6.99
CA TYR A 39 -6.15 4.52 -7.24
C TYR A 39 -5.77 4.16 -8.68
N ILE A 40 -5.09 5.09 -9.36
CA ILE A 40 -4.43 4.81 -10.64
C ILE A 40 -3.13 4.03 -10.39
N ASP A 41 -2.66 3.28 -11.38
CA ASP A 41 -1.53 2.36 -11.19
C ASP A 41 -0.25 3.04 -10.68
N GLY A 42 0.03 4.27 -11.13
CA GLY A 42 1.17 5.05 -10.61
C GLY A 42 1.06 5.34 -9.10
N ILE A 43 -0.16 5.55 -8.60
CA ILE A 43 -0.42 5.83 -7.18
C ILE A 43 -0.43 4.53 -6.36
N LYS A 44 -0.90 3.41 -6.93
CA LYS A 44 -0.99 2.13 -6.23
C LYS A 44 0.34 1.70 -5.63
N CYS A 45 1.45 1.80 -6.38
CA CYS A 45 2.77 1.41 -5.87
C CYS A 45 3.18 2.22 -4.64
N HIS A 46 3.01 3.54 -4.69
CA HIS A 46 3.35 4.40 -3.55
C HIS A 46 2.45 4.13 -2.34
N VAL A 47 1.15 3.92 -2.55
CA VAL A 47 0.22 3.61 -1.47
C VAL A 47 0.45 2.22 -0.90
N PHE A 48 0.83 1.25 -1.72
CA PHE A 48 1.14 -0.12 -1.28
C PHE A 48 2.29 -0.15 -0.26
N VAL A 49 3.33 0.66 -0.47
CA VAL A 49 4.42 0.79 0.51
C VAL A 49 3.87 1.28 1.86
N THR A 50 2.89 2.20 1.87
CA THR A 50 2.30 2.71 3.12
C THR A 50 1.52 1.67 3.91
N THR A 51 1.13 0.54 3.30
CA THR A 51 0.43 -0.54 4.00
C THR A 51 1.37 -1.56 4.63
N HIS A 52 2.69 -1.39 4.46
CA HIS A 52 3.69 -2.21 5.11
C HIS A 52 4.03 -1.61 6.47
N ALA A 53 4.25 -2.46 7.48
CA ALA A 53 4.84 -2.02 8.74
C ALA A 53 6.23 -1.43 8.48
N LYS A 54 6.71 -0.56 9.38
CA LYS A 54 7.99 0.15 9.21
C LYS A 54 9.19 -0.75 8.88
N ALA A 55 9.25 -1.95 9.44
CA ALA A 55 10.30 -2.93 9.14
C ALA A 55 10.18 -3.48 7.70
N ALA A 56 8.95 -3.80 7.28
CA ALA A 56 8.67 -4.30 5.94
C ALA A 56 8.82 -3.20 4.86
N GLN A 57 8.53 -1.94 5.19
CA GLN A 57 8.82 -0.78 4.33
C GLN A 57 10.32 -0.62 4.05
N GLN A 58 11.18 -0.85 5.05
CA GLN A 58 12.63 -0.76 4.87
C GLN A 58 13.19 -1.88 4.00
N TRP A 59 12.59 -3.06 4.04
CA TRP A 59 12.96 -4.17 3.16
C TRP A 59 12.51 -3.94 1.70
N PHE A 60 11.36 -3.28 1.52
CA PHE A 60 10.74 -3.08 0.21
C PHE A 60 11.33 -1.88 -0.57
N ASN A 61 11.91 -0.89 0.12
CA ASN A 61 12.54 0.29 -0.49
C ASN A 61 13.86 0.00 -1.21
#